data_AF-A0A0G4ET25-F1
#
_entry.id   AF-A0A0G4ET25-F1
#
_cell.length_a   1.000
_cell.length_b   1.000
_cell.length_c   1.000
_cell.angle_alpha   90.00
_cell.angle_beta   90.00
_cell.angle_gamma   90.00
#
_symmetry.space_group_name_H-M   'P 1'
#
loop_
_entity.id
_entity.type
_entity.pdbx_description
1 polymer ?
#
loop_
_entity_poly.entity_id
_entity_poly.type
_entity_poly.pdbx_seq_one_letter_code
_entity_poly.pdbx_strand_id
1 'polypeptide(L)'
;MLEMGGCGAASQQVYKVPTHQWRATPFWPPTALIAKHGHPHHGQPSSRLHFSWNGATTVRFWRVMVAKKRAQSAWRKFWEGPKHQFEQWVDVPETSGACAFYRVEALDGKRRVLGVSKQVATEGCRK
;
A
#
# COMPACT_ATOMS: atom_id res chain seq x y z
N MET A 1 -49.77 24.27 30.07
CA MET A 1 -48.39 24.42 30.57
C MET A 1 -47.78 23.02 30.60
N LEU A 2 -46.70 22.84 29.82
CA LEU A 2 -45.73 21.73 29.72
C LEU A 2 -46.15 20.38 29.11
N GLU A 3 -45.62 20.15 27.90
CA GLU A 3 -45.27 18.86 27.31
C GLU A 3 -44.19 18.14 28.14
N MET A 4 -44.12 16.80 28.05
CA MET A 4 -42.85 16.07 28.00
C MET A 4 -43.02 14.78 27.21
N GLY A 5 -42.29 14.68 26.09
CA GLY A 5 -42.32 13.57 25.14
C GLY A 5 -41.66 12.30 25.66
N GLY A 6 -42.26 11.16 25.31
CA GLY A 6 -41.65 9.85 25.44
C GLY A 6 -40.76 9.56 24.23
N CYS A 7 -39.44 9.61 24.41
CA CYS A 7 -38.48 9.11 23.43
C CYS A 7 -38.51 7.57 23.47
N GLY A 8 -39.24 6.96 22.53
CA GLY A 8 -39.22 5.51 22.35
C GLY A 8 -37.81 5.07 21.97
N ALA A 9 -37.11 4.41 22.88
CA ALA A 9 -35.80 3.83 22.62
C ALA A 9 -35.96 2.66 21.63
N ALA A 10 -35.80 2.94 20.34
CA ALA A 10 -35.60 1.88 19.35
C ALA A 10 -34.28 1.18 19.68
N SER A 11 -34.34 -0.01 20.29
CA SER A 11 -33.16 -0.84 20.55
C SER A 11 -32.65 -1.38 19.21
N GLN A 12 -31.68 -0.69 18.60
CA GLN A 12 -30.97 -1.21 17.44
C GLN A 12 -30.13 -2.41 17.89
N GLN A 13 -30.50 -3.60 17.43
CA GLN A 13 -29.69 -4.80 17.64
C GLN A 13 -28.60 -4.86 16.59
N VAL A 14 -27.35 -4.62 17.01
CA VAL A 14 -26.16 -4.81 16.18
C VAL A 14 -25.60 -6.20 16.47
N TYR A 15 -25.71 -7.12 15.52
CA TYR A 15 -25.06 -8.42 15.59
C TYR A 15 -23.88 -8.47 14.61
N LYS A 16 -22.73 -9.00 15.06
CA LYS A 16 -21.61 -9.30 14.17
C LYS A 16 -21.89 -10.63 13.48
N VAL A 17 -22.11 -10.59 12.17
CA VAL A 17 -22.16 -11.81 11.35
C VAL A 17 -20.78 -12.45 11.37
N PRO A 18 -20.66 -13.76 11.65
CA PRO A 18 -19.39 -14.47 11.54
C PRO A 18 -18.84 -14.30 10.12
N THR A 19 -17.71 -13.63 10.00
CA THR A 19 -16.99 -13.58 8.74
C THR A 19 -16.46 -14.98 8.47
N HIS A 20 -17.13 -15.72 7.58
CA HIS A 20 -16.48 -16.84 6.89
C HIS A 20 -15.14 -16.33 6.36
N GLN A 21 -14.09 -17.16 6.33
CA GLN A 21 -12.74 -16.76 5.90
C GLN A 21 -12.77 -16.26 4.45
N TRP A 22 -13.18 -15.01 4.25
CA TRP A 22 -13.41 -14.43 2.95
C TRP A 22 -12.06 -14.29 2.27
N ARG A 23 -11.87 -15.10 1.22
CA ARG A 23 -10.67 -15.10 0.39
C ARG A 23 -11.01 -14.39 -0.90
N ALA A 24 -10.36 -13.26 -1.13
CA ALA A 24 -10.52 -12.49 -2.34
C ALA A 24 -9.15 -12.05 -2.84
N THR A 25 -8.99 -12.15 -4.16
CA THR A 25 -7.87 -11.60 -4.92
C THR A 25 -8.50 -10.77 -6.03
N PRO A 26 -8.41 -9.43 -5.96
CA PRO A 26 -8.94 -8.56 -7.00
C PRO A 26 -8.32 -8.86 -8.35
N PHE A 27 -9.10 -8.70 -9.43
CA PHE A 27 -8.57 -8.90 -10.79
C PHE A 27 -7.59 -7.78 -11.21
N TRP A 28 -7.70 -6.60 -10.61
CA TRP A 28 -6.76 -5.49 -10.82
C TRP A 28 -5.52 -5.63 -9.93
N PRO A 29 -4.36 -5.11 -10.37
CA PRO A 29 -3.12 -5.22 -9.60
C PRO A 29 -3.14 -4.32 -8.34
N PRO A 30 -2.17 -4.52 -7.42
CA PRO A 30 -1.86 -3.54 -6.39
C PRO A 30 -1.57 -2.15 -6.96
N THR A 31 -1.89 -1.12 -6.19
CA THR A 31 -1.56 0.27 -6.51
C THR A 31 -0.28 0.66 -5.79
N ALA A 32 0.57 1.43 -6.48
CA ALA A 32 1.77 2.04 -5.92
C ALA A 32 1.89 3.47 -6.44
N LEU A 33 2.34 4.40 -5.59
CA LEU A 33 2.59 5.80 -5.93
C LEU A 33 3.77 6.35 -5.11
N ILE A 34 4.53 7.27 -5.70
CA ILE A 34 5.57 8.02 -5.00
C ILE A 34 5.01 9.40 -4.67
N ALA A 35 5.10 9.80 -3.41
CA ALA A 35 4.70 11.12 -2.93
C ALA A 35 5.86 11.76 -2.14
N LYS A 36 6.04 13.08 -2.28
CA LYS A 36 7.03 13.81 -1.48
C LYS A 36 6.60 13.80 -0.02
N HIS A 37 7.55 13.52 0.87
CA HIS A 37 7.32 13.70 2.30
C HIS A 37 7.63 15.15 2.70
N GLY A 38 6.72 15.78 3.45
CA GLY A 38 6.82 17.20 3.82
C GLY A 38 7.96 17.54 4.78
N HIS A 39 8.57 16.54 5.43
CA HIS A 39 9.69 16.73 6.36
C HIS A 39 10.88 15.84 5.99
N PRO A 40 12.11 16.39 5.89
CA PRO A 40 13.30 15.59 5.64
C PRO A 40 13.50 14.55 6.74
N HIS A 41 13.69 13.28 6.36
CA HIS A 41 14.11 12.26 7.32
C HIS A 41 15.65 12.32 7.42
N HIS A 42 16.18 12.61 8.61
CA HIS A 42 17.62 12.80 8.86
C HIS A 42 18.31 13.82 7.91
N GLY A 43 17.62 14.91 7.55
CA GLY A 43 18.20 15.97 6.71
C GLY A 43 18.32 15.63 5.22
N GLN A 44 17.82 14.46 4.78
CA GLN A 44 17.72 14.10 3.37
C GLN A 44 16.26 14.28 2.90
N PRO A 45 16.00 14.86 1.71
CA PRO A 45 14.69 14.78 1.11
C PRO A 45 14.33 13.31 0.89
N SER A 46 13.25 12.87 1.53
CA SER A 46 12.74 11.51 1.36
C SER A 46 11.39 11.58 0.65
N SER A 47 11.26 10.83 -0.43
CA SER A 47 9.95 10.50 -0.99
C SER A 47 9.43 9.26 -0.28
N ARG A 48 8.11 9.07 -0.24
CA ARG A 48 7.47 7.84 0.22
C ARG A 48 6.87 7.10 -0.94
N LEU A 49 7.18 5.81 -1.03
CA LEU A 49 6.45 4.89 -1.89
C LEU A 49 5.28 4.33 -1.10
N HIS A 50 4.08 4.82 -1.38
CA HIS A 50 2.82 4.31 -0.83
C HIS A 50 2.30 3.17 -1.70
N PHE A 51 1.72 2.14 -1.08
CA PHE A 51 1.15 0.99 -1.77
C PHE A 51 0.00 0.34 -1.01
N SER A 52 -0.95 -0.21 -1.76
CA SER A 52 -2.14 -0.87 -1.25
C SER A 52 -2.73 -1.85 -2.27
N TRP A 53 -3.59 -2.77 -1.81
CA TRP A 53 -4.38 -3.62 -2.70
C TRP A 53 -5.76 -3.90 -2.10
N ASN A 54 -6.69 -3.01 -2.42
CA ASN A 54 -8.03 -2.99 -1.84
C ASN A 54 -8.81 -4.23 -2.27
N GLY A 55 -9.39 -4.94 -1.29
CA GLY A 55 -10.14 -6.17 -1.53
C GLY A 55 -9.28 -7.44 -1.57
N ALA A 56 -7.95 -7.34 -1.49
CA ALA A 56 -7.08 -8.51 -1.37
C ALA A 56 -6.97 -8.96 0.09
N THR A 57 -7.47 -10.15 0.41
CA THR A 57 -7.55 -10.65 1.80
C THR A 57 -6.44 -11.64 2.16
N THR A 58 -5.68 -12.11 1.17
CA THR A 58 -4.65 -13.15 1.34
C THR A 58 -3.22 -12.63 1.36
N VAL A 59 -3.03 -11.31 1.20
CA VAL A 59 -1.72 -10.66 1.27
C VAL A 59 -1.18 -10.72 2.70
N ARG A 60 0.03 -11.26 2.86
CA ARG A 60 0.74 -11.37 4.14
C ARG A 60 2.01 -10.56 4.18
N PHE A 61 2.68 -10.40 3.05
CA PHE A 61 3.89 -9.60 2.93
C PHE A 61 3.84 -8.70 1.71
N TRP A 62 4.64 -7.66 1.77
CA TRP A 62 4.91 -6.75 0.67
C TRP A 62 6.39 -6.82 0.33
N ARG A 63 6.72 -6.78 -0.96
CA ARG A 63 8.10 -6.66 -1.44
C ARG A 63 8.20 -5.50 -2.41
N VAL A 64 9.05 -4.54 -2.09
CA VAL A 64 9.37 -3.40 -2.95
C VAL A 64 10.59 -3.75 -3.79
N MET A 65 10.44 -3.61 -5.09
CA MET A 65 11.49 -3.86 -6.07
C MET A 65 11.93 -2.54 -6.69
N VAL A 66 13.22 -2.42 -7.01
CA VAL A 66 13.83 -1.24 -7.63
C VAL A 66 14.62 -1.61 -8.88
N ALA A 67 14.59 -0.76 -9.89
CA ALA A 67 15.38 -0.85 -11.11
C ALA A 67 15.93 0.52 -11.54
N LYS A 68 17.12 0.55 -12.15
CA LYS A 68 17.75 1.79 -12.67
C LYS A 68 17.28 2.17 -14.07
N LYS A 69 16.74 1.22 -14.83
CA LYS A 69 16.26 1.40 -16.20
C LYS A 69 14.78 1.09 -16.27
N ARG A 70 14.10 1.73 -17.22
CA ARG A 70 12.69 1.45 -17.57
C ARG A 70 12.62 0.09 -18.29
N ALA A 71 12.87 -1.01 -17.59
CA ALA A 71 12.87 -2.35 -18.20
C ALA A 71 12.59 -3.46 -17.18
N GLN A 72 11.89 -4.50 -17.65
CA GLN A 72 11.21 -5.53 -16.86
C GLN A 72 12.13 -6.59 -16.23
N SER A 73 13.43 -6.63 -16.54
CA SER A 73 14.26 -7.81 -16.27
C SER A 73 15.24 -7.71 -15.11
N ALA A 74 15.66 -6.51 -14.68
CA ALA A 74 16.71 -6.33 -13.68
C ALA A 74 16.18 -5.69 -12.37
N TRP A 75 15.13 -6.28 -11.81
CA TRP A 75 14.56 -5.85 -10.54
C TRP A 75 15.40 -6.36 -9.37
N ARG A 76 15.80 -5.46 -8.47
CA ARG A 76 16.44 -5.79 -7.20
C ARG A 76 15.47 -5.57 -6.06
N LYS A 77 15.51 -6.42 -5.04
CA LYS A 77 14.75 -6.20 -3.81
C LYS A 77 15.31 -4.96 -3.09
N PHE A 78 14.46 -3.95 -2.91
CA PHE A 78 14.76 -2.77 -2.09
C PHE A 78 14.34 -3.01 -0.64
N TRP A 79 13.13 -3.55 -0.45
CA TRP A 79 12.57 -3.79 0.88
C TRP A 79 11.58 -4.96 0.83
N GLU A 80 11.41 -5.67 1.94
CA GLU A 80 10.35 -6.66 2.14
C GLU A 80 9.91 -6.63 3.61
N GLY A 81 8.61 -6.74 3.86
CA GLY A 81 8.10 -6.77 5.22
C GLY A 81 6.65 -7.25 5.32
N PRO A 82 6.19 -7.57 6.53
CA PRO A 82 4.80 -7.96 6.78
C PRO A 82 3.82 -6.84 6.45
N LYS A 83 2.60 -7.23 6.05
CA LYS A 83 1.46 -6.33 5.89
C LYS A 83 0.81 -6.09 7.25
N HIS A 84 0.85 -4.84 7.74
CA HIS A 84 0.25 -4.47 9.02
C HIS A 84 -1.10 -3.75 8.90
N GLN A 85 -1.34 -3.11 7.75
CA GLN A 85 -2.46 -2.21 7.55
C GLN A 85 -2.93 -2.25 6.09
N PHE A 86 -3.95 -1.48 5.77
CA PHE A 86 -4.55 -1.44 4.44
C PHE A 86 -3.61 -0.80 3.40
N GLU A 87 -3.15 0.43 3.66
CA GLU A 87 -2.12 1.13 2.91
C GLU A 87 -0.83 1.15 3.72
N GLN A 88 0.30 0.91 3.07
CA GLN A 88 1.61 0.93 3.72
C GLN A 88 2.59 1.70 2.84
N TRP A 89 3.67 2.17 3.46
CA TRP A 89 4.69 2.93 2.77
C TRP A 89 6.09 2.55 3.21
N VAL A 90 7.06 2.88 2.38
CA VAL A 90 8.48 2.90 2.71
C VAL A 90 9.09 4.21 2.24
N ASP A 91 10.05 4.73 3.00
CA ASP A 91 10.84 5.87 2.53
C ASP A 91 11.77 5.39 1.40
N VAL A 92 11.75 6.12 0.29
CA VAL A 92 12.63 5.92 -0.86
C VAL A 92 13.59 7.11 -0.95
N PRO A 93 14.90 6.86 -1.01
CA PRO A 93 15.87 7.93 -1.08
C PRO A 93 15.71 8.71 -2.38
N GLU A 94 15.53 10.03 -2.29
CA GLU A 94 15.72 10.92 -3.42
C GLU A 94 17.22 11.25 -3.53
N THR A 95 18.01 10.36 -4.14
CA THR A 95 19.33 10.80 -4.62
C THR A 95 19.10 11.86 -5.69
N SER A 96 19.48 13.10 -5.41
CA SER A 96 19.31 14.28 -6.26
C SER A 96 19.60 13.96 -7.74
N GLY A 97 18.56 13.81 -8.55
CA GLY A 97 18.66 13.55 -10.00
C GLY A 97 18.83 12.10 -10.45
N ALA A 98 18.88 11.11 -9.55
CA ALA A 98 18.93 9.70 -9.96
C ALA A 98 17.54 9.20 -10.40
N CYS A 99 17.42 8.81 -11.67
CA CYS A 99 16.25 8.11 -12.16
C CYS A 99 16.21 6.66 -11.62
N ALA A 100 15.12 6.31 -10.94
CA ALA A 100 14.85 4.97 -10.46
C ALA A 100 13.37 4.61 -10.65
N PHE A 101 13.12 3.32 -10.87
CA PHE A 101 11.79 2.75 -11.02
C PHE A 101 11.52 1.82 -9.86
N TYR A 102 10.34 1.92 -9.27
CA TYR A 102 9.87 1.07 -8.19
C TYR A 102 8.61 0.32 -8.60
N ARG A 103 8.43 -0.89 -8.10
CA ARG A 103 7.16 -1.63 -8.15
C ARG A 103 6.97 -2.40 -6.86
N VAL A 104 5.74 -2.79 -6.57
CA VAL A 104 5.40 -3.51 -5.35
C VAL A 104 4.78 -4.86 -5.70
N GLU A 105 5.29 -5.91 -5.07
CA GLU A 105 4.78 -7.27 -5.14
C GLU A 105 3.99 -7.56 -3.85
N ALA A 106 2.73 -7.95 -4.01
CA ALA A 106 1.91 -8.48 -2.93
C ALA A 106 2.20 -9.98 -2.81
N LEU A 107 2.51 -10.45 -1.60
CA LEU A 107 2.91 -11.83 -1.36
C LEU A 107 1.96 -12.56 -0.42
N ASP A 108 1.80 -13.87 -0.63
CA ASP A 108 1.09 -14.75 0.29
C ASP A 108 1.95 -15.18 1.50
N GLY A 109 1.38 -16.01 2.39
CA GLY A 109 2.09 -16.52 3.57
C GLY A 109 3.31 -17.40 3.25
N LYS A 110 3.46 -17.86 2.00
CA LYS A 110 4.62 -18.64 1.50
C LYS A 110 5.59 -17.76 0.69
N ARG A 111 5.44 -16.43 0.73
CA ARG A 111 6.22 -15.45 -0.04
C ARG A 111 6.08 -15.59 -1.56
N ARG A 112 5.00 -16.22 -2.03
CA ARG A 112 4.68 -16.30 -3.47
C ARG A 112 3.99 -15.02 -3.91
N VAL A 113 4.32 -14.55 -5.10
CA VAL A 113 3.73 -13.35 -5.69
C VAL A 113 2.26 -13.61 -6.04
N LEU A 114 1.36 -12.81 -5.48
CA LEU A 114 -0.06 -12.79 -5.77
C LEU A 114 -0.41 -11.74 -6.83
N GLY A 115 0.31 -10.62 -6.82
CA GLY A 115 0.08 -9.50 -7.74
C GLY A 115 1.26 -8.53 -7.73
N VAL A 116 1.42 -7.81 -8.84
CA VAL A 116 2.51 -6.84 -9.03
C VAL A 116 1.92 -5.52 -9.47
N SER A 117 2.29 -4.43 -8.82
CA SER A 117 1.84 -3.09 -9.19
C SER A 117 2.39 -2.66 -10.56
N LYS A 118 1.78 -1.63 -11.14
CA LYS A 118 2.47 -0.83 -12.16
C LYS A 118 3.76 -0.25 -11.56
N GLN A 119 4.77 -0.07 -12.39
CA GLN A 119 5.98 0.61 -11.97
C GLN A 119 5.73 2.12 -11.85
N VAL A 120 6.40 2.74 -10.88
CA VAL A 120 6.41 4.19 -10.64
C VAL A 120 7.84 4.70 -10.70
N ALA A 121 8.02 5.92 -11.18
CA ALA A 121 9.33 6.52 -11.40
C ALA A 121 9.57 7.66 -10.41
N THR A 122 10.81 7.81 -9.96
CA THR A 122 11.23 9.00 -9.21
C THR A 122 11.20 10.24 -10.11
N GLU A 123 11.15 11.44 -9.52
CA GLU A 123 11.18 12.70 -10.28
C GLU A 123 12.43 12.83 -11.17
N GLY A 124 13.55 12.21 -10.76
CA GLY A 124 14.79 12.18 -11.56
C GLY A 124 14.63 11.58 -12.96
N CYS A 125 13.56 10.83 -13.23
CA CYS A 125 13.27 10.26 -14.56
C CYS A 125 12.55 11.21 -15.53
N ARG A 126 12.12 12.40 -15.08
CA ARG A 126 11.44 13.41 -15.92
C ARG A 126 12.39 14.43 -16.54
N LYS A 127 13.69 14.34 -16.22
CA LYS A 127 14.74 15.21 -16.74
C LYS A 127 15.12 14.82 -18.16
#